data_AF-A0A4R5EA02-F1
#
_entry.id   AF-A0A4R5EA02-F1
#
_cell.length_a   1.000
_cell.length_b   1.000
_cell.length_c   1.000
_cell.angle_alpha   90.00
_cell.angle_beta   90.00
_cell.angle_gamma   90.00
#
_symmetry.space_group_name_H-M   'P 1'
#
loop_
_entity.id
_entity.type
_entity.pdbx_description
1 polymer ?
#
loop_
_entity_poly.entity_id
_entity_poly.type
_entity_poly.pdbx_seq_one_letter_code
_entity_poly.pdbx_strand_id
1 'polypeptide(L)'
;MNGLPGWLAEIPGEQPYPPVFATVSGAHLYGFPSADSDVDLRGARLLPVAEVAGLRHGPETLERTWTRDGVEVDLVTHDLAKFARLLLNRNGYVLEQLLSPLVVAPPGRGLRGRCGKRPHGASGSAERTSLTANVR
;
A
#
# COMPACT_ATOMS: atom_id res chain seq x y z
N MET A 1 -26.14 3.82 -3.94
CA MET A 1 -25.39 2.78 -3.21
C MET A 1 -24.02 2.45 -3.84
N ASN A 2 -23.38 3.37 -4.58
CA ASN A 2 -21.93 3.31 -4.88
C ASN A 2 -21.44 4.74 -5.09
N GLY A 3 -21.03 5.41 -4.00
CA GLY A 3 -20.41 6.74 -4.01
C GLY A 3 -18.88 6.68 -4.08
N LEU A 4 -18.32 5.48 -4.20
CA LEU A 4 -16.88 5.27 -4.28
C LEU A 4 -16.37 5.55 -5.70
N PRO A 5 -15.26 6.29 -5.86
CA PRO A 5 -14.68 6.56 -7.17
C PRO A 5 -14.21 5.28 -7.88
N GLY A 6 -14.46 5.18 -9.19
CA GLY A 6 -14.04 4.03 -10.00
C GLY A 6 -12.51 3.87 -10.10
N TRP A 7 -11.76 4.97 -9.97
CA TRP A 7 -10.29 4.96 -10.02
C TRP A 7 -9.63 4.35 -8.78
N LEU A 8 -10.38 4.03 -7.71
CA LEU A 8 -9.80 3.36 -6.53
C LEU A 8 -9.07 2.07 -6.90
N ALA A 9 -9.54 1.35 -7.92
CA ALA A 9 -8.94 0.10 -8.39
C ALA A 9 -7.51 0.25 -8.93
N GLU A 10 -7.08 1.48 -9.27
CA GLU A 10 -5.73 1.77 -9.78
C GLU A 10 -4.70 1.85 -8.64
N ILE A 11 -5.13 2.34 -7.47
CA ILE A 11 -4.26 2.68 -6.34
C ILE A 11 -3.37 1.52 -5.89
N PRO A 12 -3.87 0.28 -5.71
CA PRO A 12 -3.03 -0.82 -5.27
C PRO A 12 -1.88 -1.12 -6.24
N GLY A 13 -2.07 -0.86 -7.54
CA GLY A 13 -1.04 -1.07 -8.57
C GLY A 13 0.04 0.02 -8.60
N GLU A 14 -0.21 1.18 -8.00
CA GLU A 14 0.74 2.30 -7.91
C GLU A 14 1.70 2.17 -6.71
N GLN A 15 1.48 1.18 -5.84
CA GLN A 15 2.26 1.02 -4.62
C GLN A 15 3.63 0.36 -4.87
N PRO A 16 4.63 0.60 -3.99
CA PRO A 16 5.99 0.09 -4.19
C PRO A 16 6.13 -1.43 -4.23
N TYR A 17 5.15 -2.16 -3.66
CA TYR A 17 5.17 -3.62 -3.60
C TYR A 17 3.88 -4.20 -4.19
N PRO A 18 3.94 -5.41 -4.79
CA PRO A 18 2.77 -6.04 -5.37
C PRO A 18 1.66 -6.22 -4.32
N PRO A 19 0.43 -5.75 -4.60
CA PRO A 19 -0.70 -5.97 -3.71
C PRO A 19 -1.07 -7.45 -3.69
N VAL A 20 -1.41 -7.96 -2.51
CA VAL A 20 -2.13 -9.23 -2.35
C VAL A 20 -3.60 -8.96 -2.55
N PHE A 21 -4.16 -8.02 -1.78
CA PHE A 21 -5.54 -7.55 -1.90
C PHE A 21 -5.65 -6.12 -1.35
N ALA A 22 -6.71 -5.41 -1.71
CA ALA A 22 -7.10 -4.14 -1.11
C ALA A 22 -8.63 -4.01 -1.06
N THR A 23 -9.14 -3.45 0.03
CA THR A 23 -10.56 -3.30 0.35
C THR A 23 -10.83 -1.94 0.97
N VAL A 24 -12.08 -1.48 0.88
CA VAL A 24 -12.56 -0.30 1.61
C VAL A 24 -12.93 -0.68 3.05
N SER A 25 -12.61 0.18 4.01
CA SER A 25 -12.95 0.05 5.45
C SER A 25 -13.73 1.27 5.94
N GLY A 26 -13.90 1.39 7.26
CA GLY A 26 -14.37 2.62 7.90
C GLY A 26 -15.81 2.99 7.56
N ALA A 27 -16.11 4.30 7.52
CA ALA A 27 -17.47 4.81 7.37
C ALA A 27 -18.17 4.28 6.10
N HIS A 28 -17.41 4.11 5.03
CA HIS A 28 -17.88 3.54 3.76
C HIS A 28 -18.28 2.06 3.89
N LEU A 29 -17.51 1.27 4.63
CA LEU A 29 -17.84 -0.12 4.93
C LEU A 29 -19.08 -0.22 5.82
N TYR A 30 -19.19 0.63 6.83
CA TYR A 30 -20.29 0.57 7.78
C TYR A 30 -21.59 1.24 7.31
N GLY A 31 -21.57 1.91 6.15
CA GLY A 31 -22.77 2.48 5.54
C GLY A 31 -23.21 3.83 6.10
N PHE A 32 -22.30 4.56 6.75
CA PHE A 32 -22.55 5.91 7.24
C PHE A 32 -21.51 6.97 6.78
N PRO A 33 -21.06 6.96 5.51
CA PRO A 33 -20.17 8.01 5.04
C PRO A 33 -20.90 9.37 5.01
N SER A 34 -20.24 10.41 5.51
CA SER A 34 -20.59 11.81 5.30
C SER A 34 -20.00 12.35 3.99
N ALA A 35 -20.40 13.55 3.58
CA ALA A 35 -19.92 14.17 2.34
C ALA A 35 -18.41 14.49 2.35
N ASP A 36 -17.83 14.62 3.55
CA ASP A 36 -16.42 14.88 3.84
C ASP A 36 -15.67 13.64 4.36
N SER A 37 -16.30 12.46 4.34
CA SER A 37 -15.63 11.22 4.75
C SER A 37 -14.50 10.86 3.78
N ASP A 38 -13.35 10.49 4.34
CA ASP A 38 -12.26 9.88 3.61
C ASP A 38 -12.59 8.45 3.17
N VAL A 39 -11.85 7.98 2.17
CA VAL A 39 -11.88 6.60 1.72
C VAL A 39 -10.74 5.85 2.38
N ASP A 40 -11.06 5.10 3.43
CA ASP A 40 -10.17 4.13 4.05
C ASP A 40 -9.88 2.96 3.10
N LEU A 41 -8.68 2.94 2.52
CA LEU A 41 -8.17 1.79 1.79
C LEU A 41 -7.24 0.96 2.67
N ARG A 42 -7.57 -0.32 2.80
CA ARG A 42 -6.82 -1.25 3.64
C ARG A 42 -6.45 -2.50 2.86
N GLY A 43 -5.36 -3.17 3.23
CA GLY A 43 -5.00 -4.42 2.58
C GLY A 43 -3.62 -4.97 2.91
N ALA A 44 -3.17 -5.90 2.08
CA ALA A 44 -1.87 -6.55 2.22
C ALA A 44 -1.07 -6.50 0.92
N ARG A 45 0.26 -6.55 1.04
CA ARG A 45 1.24 -6.56 -0.06
C ARG A 45 2.36 -7.56 0.21
N LEU A 46 3.18 -7.83 -0.80
CA LEU A 46 4.31 -8.76 -0.69
C LEU A 46 5.64 -8.03 -0.64
N LEU A 47 6.32 -8.10 0.51
CA LEU A 47 7.74 -7.74 0.57
C LEU A 47 8.61 -8.84 -0.07
N PRO A 48 9.78 -8.48 -0.65
CA PRO A 48 10.78 -9.46 -1.04
C PRO A 48 11.20 -10.33 0.15
N VAL A 49 11.44 -11.62 -0.07
CA VAL A 49 11.79 -12.57 1.00
C VAL A 49 13.01 -12.13 1.83
N ALA A 50 13.98 -11.47 1.21
CA ALA A 50 15.16 -10.94 1.89
C ALA A 50 14.82 -9.82 2.90
N GLU A 51 13.70 -9.13 2.70
CA GLU A 51 13.19 -8.09 3.59
C GLU A 51 12.23 -8.65 4.65
N VAL A 52 11.81 -9.91 4.52
CA VAL A 52 10.93 -10.58 5.51
C VAL A 52 11.73 -11.51 6.43
N ALA A 53 12.66 -12.27 5.86
CA ALA A 53 13.42 -13.31 6.55
C ALA A 53 14.94 -13.02 6.61
N GLY A 54 15.38 -11.88 6.10
CA GLY A 54 16.78 -11.46 6.16
C GLY A 54 17.12 -10.72 7.46
N LEU A 55 18.39 -10.37 7.61
CA LEU A 55 18.89 -9.64 8.79
C LEU A 55 18.38 -8.19 8.86
N ARG A 56 17.93 -7.63 7.73
CA ARG A 56 17.32 -6.30 7.65
C ARG A 56 15.90 -6.46 7.15
N HIS A 57 14.94 -5.96 7.93
CA HIS A 57 13.54 -6.08 7.62
C HIS A 57 13.07 -4.87 6.80
N GLY A 58 12.16 -5.11 5.85
CA GLY A 58 11.47 -4.06 5.11
C GLY A 58 10.33 -3.43 5.93
N PRO A 59 9.68 -2.38 5.40
CA PRO A 59 8.59 -1.71 6.09
C PRO A 59 7.34 -2.59 6.11
N GLU A 60 7.04 -3.16 7.29
CA GLU A 60 5.87 -4.03 7.44
C GLU A 60 4.52 -3.30 7.34
N THR A 61 4.50 -1.97 7.52
CA THR A 61 3.34 -1.11 7.25
C THR A 61 3.78 0.02 6.33
N LEU A 62 2.94 0.35 5.35
CA LEU A 62 3.04 1.61 4.61
C LEU A 62 1.70 2.30 4.75
N GLU A 63 1.78 3.60 4.97
CA GLU A 63 0.65 4.49 5.18
C GLU A 63 0.85 5.67 4.24
N ARG A 64 -0.23 6.08 3.58
CA ARG A 64 -0.21 7.24 2.71
C ARG A 64 -1.59 7.86 2.66
N THR A 65 -1.64 9.15 2.93
CA THR A 65 -2.87 9.95 2.82
C THR A 65 -2.69 10.99 1.73
N TRP A 66 -3.68 11.14 0.85
CA TRP A 66 -3.69 12.18 -0.18
C TRP A 66 -5.09 12.44 -0.71
N THR A 67 -5.25 13.52 -1.46
CA THR A 67 -6.50 13.86 -2.15
C THR A 67 -6.37 13.59 -3.64
N ARG A 68 -7.37 12.92 -4.24
CA ARG A 68 -7.50 12.74 -5.70
C ARG A 68 -8.93 13.07 -6.11
N ASP A 69 -9.08 13.94 -7.10
CA ASP A 69 -10.39 14.41 -7.60
C ASP A 69 -11.35 14.89 -6.49
N GLY A 70 -10.79 15.57 -5.47
CA GLY A 70 -11.56 16.09 -4.33
C GLY A 70 -11.93 15.04 -3.27
N VAL A 71 -11.48 13.79 -3.40
CA VAL A 71 -11.68 12.71 -2.42
C VAL A 71 -10.39 12.47 -1.66
N GLU A 72 -10.45 12.53 -0.33
CA GLU A 72 -9.34 12.11 0.53
C GLU A 72 -9.28 10.60 0.63
N VAL A 73 -8.09 10.04 0.49
CA VAL A 73 -7.82 8.61 0.56
C VAL A 73 -6.80 8.37 1.66
N ASP A 74 -7.13 7.49 2.61
CA ASP A 74 -6.19 6.96 3.60
C ASP A 74 -5.83 5.51 3.24
N LEU A 75 -4.64 5.30 2.70
CA LEU A 75 -4.15 3.97 2.36
C LEU A 75 -3.26 3.43 3.46
N VAL A 76 -3.67 2.32 4.08
CA VAL A 76 -2.83 1.54 4.98
C VAL A 76 -2.73 0.11 4.49
N THR A 77 -1.52 -0.33 4.15
CA THR A 77 -1.28 -1.72 3.78
C THR A 77 -0.21 -2.34 4.68
N HIS A 78 -0.34 -3.64 4.94
CA HIS A 78 0.64 -4.42 5.66
C HIS A 78 1.38 -5.38 4.73
N ASP A 79 2.63 -5.69 5.04
CA ASP A 79 3.23 -6.92 4.50
C ASP A 79 2.40 -8.15 4.90
N LEU A 80 2.33 -9.14 4.01
CA LEU A 80 1.56 -10.36 4.21
C LEU A 80 1.98 -11.13 5.46
N ALA A 81 3.27 -11.17 5.80
CA ALA A 81 3.73 -11.87 7.01
C ALA A 81 3.21 -11.17 8.27
N LYS A 82 3.26 -9.83 8.32
CA LYS A 82 2.66 -9.05 9.41
C LYS A 82 1.15 -9.23 9.47
N PHE A 83 0.47 -9.16 8.32
CA PHE A 83 -0.98 -9.34 8.24
C PHE A 83 -1.40 -10.70 8.81
N ALA A 84 -0.70 -11.78 8.44
CA ALA A 84 -0.95 -13.12 8.96
C ALA A 84 -0.74 -13.20 10.48
N ARG A 85 0.34 -12.60 11.01
CA ARG A 85 0.57 -12.54 12.47
C ARG A 85 -0.55 -11.79 13.20
N LEU A 86 -1.03 -10.68 12.64
CA LEU A 86 -2.15 -9.93 13.22
C LEU A 86 -3.44 -10.78 13.22
N LEU A 87 -3.73 -11.47 12.12
CA LEU A 87 -4.90 -12.33 12.00
C LEU A 87 -4.88 -13.48 13.02
N LEU A 88 -3.72 -14.12 13.19
CA LEU A 88 -3.53 -15.20 14.18
C LEU A 88 -3.68 -14.72 15.62
N ASN A 89 -3.46 -13.43 15.88
CA ASN A 89 -3.63 -12.79 17.18
C ASN A 89 -5.04 -12.23 17.41
N ARG A 90 -6.05 -12.65 16.64
CA ARG A 90 -7.45 -12.23 16.77
C ARG A 90 -7.62 -10.70 16.65
N ASN A 91 -6.78 -10.06 15.84
CA ASN A 91 -6.86 -8.63 15.63
C ASN A 91 -8.07 -8.29 14.74
N GLY A 92 -9.10 -7.68 15.35
CA GLY A 92 -10.34 -7.33 14.66
C GLY A 92 -10.16 -6.34 13.51
N TYR A 93 -9.16 -5.46 13.60
CA TYR A 93 -8.86 -4.48 12.55
C TYR A 93 -8.46 -5.16 11.24
N VAL A 94 -7.56 -6.16 11.24
CA VAL A 94 -7.23 -6.89 9.99
C VAL A 94 -8.33 -7.86 9.56
N LEU A 95 -9.16 -8.33 10.49
CA LEU A 95 -10.29 -9.20 10.16
C LEU A 95 -11.37 -8.42 9.40
N GLU A 96 -11.68 -7.20 9.82
CA GLU A 96 -12.58 -6.29 9.10
C GLU A 96 -12.11 -6.07 7.66
N GLN A 97 -10.82 -5.80 7.48
CA GLN A 97 -10.23 -5.60 6.15
C GLN A 97 -10.40 -6.85 5.27
N LEU A 98 -10.11 -8.02 5.83
CA LEU A 98 -10.20 -9.28 5.09
C LEU A 98 -11.64 -9.63 4.70
N LEU A 99 -12.60 -9.27 5.54
CA LEU A 99 -14.02 -9.60 5.37
C LEU A 99 -14.84 -8.49 4.71
N SER A 100 -14.22 -7.35 4.37
CA SER A 100 -14.91 -6.28 3.68
C SER A 100 -15.40 -6.75 2.31
N PRO A 101 -16.70 -6.57 1.98
CA PRO A 101 -17.24 -6.89 0.66
C PRO A 101 -16.86 -5.85 -0.41
N LEU A 102 -16.32 -4.70 0.01
CA LEU A 102 -15.96 -3.58 -0.86
C LEU A 102 -14.53 -3.77 -1.39
N VAL A 103 -14.37 -4.72 -2.31
CA VAL A 103 -13.08 -5.12 -2.86
C VAL A 103 -12.63 -4.15 -3.96
N VAL A 104 -11.43 -3.60 -3.80
CA VAL A 104 -10.77 -2.69 -4.76
C VAL A 104 -9.74 -3.44 -5.60
N ALA A 105 -9.00 -4.36 -4.97
CA ALA A 105 -8.12 -5.31 -5.64
C ALA A 105 -8.31 -6.71 -5.02
N PRO A 106 -8.78 -7.71 -5.79
CA PRO A 106 -8.93 -9.06 -5.28
C PRO A 106 -7.57 -9.74 -5.11
N PRO A 107 -7.51 -10.82 -4.29
CA PRO A 107 -6.38 -11.74 -4.26
C PRO A 107 -5.90 -12.11 -5.66
N GLY A 108 -4.67 -11.72 -6.01
CA GLY A 108 -4.11 -12.04 -7.32
C GLY A 108 -4.01 -13.56 -7.55
N ARG A 109 -4.49 -14.06 -8.70
CA ARG A 109 -4.35 -15.46 -9.15
C ARG A 109 -2.89 -15.91 -9.39
N GLY A 110 -1.91 -15.03 -9.20
CA GLY A 110 -0.55 -15.19 -9.67
C GLY A 110 0.50 -14.73 -8.67
N LEU A 111 0.68 -15.45 -7.57
CA LEU A 111 1.94 -15.53 -6.83
C LEU A 111 3.03 -16.29 -7.65
N ARG A 112 2.99 -16.22 -8.99
CA ARG A 112 4.05 -16.82 -9.81
C ARG A 112 5.32 -16.01 -9.56
N GLY A 113 6.27 -16.68 -8.91
CA GLY A 113 7.49 -16.11 -8.37
C GLY A 113 8.16 -15.13 -9.30
N ARG A 114 8.03 -13.84 -9.01
CA ARG A 114 9.07 -12.86 -9.31
C ARG A 114 9.99 -12.84 -8.10
N CYS A 115 10.82 -13.88 -7.98
CA CYS A 115 12.10 -13.76 -7.30
C CYS A 115 12.93 -12.76 -8.12
N GLY A 116 12.80 -11.47 -7.78
CA GLY A 116 13.42 -10.37 -8.52
C GLY A 116 14.93 -10.47 -8.44
N LYS A 117 15.57 -10.76 -9.57
CA LYS A 117 16.97 -10.41 -9.80
C LYS A 117 17.10 -8.89 -9.64
N ARG A 118 17.96 -8.43 -8.75
CA ARG A 118 18.30 -7.00 -8.59
C ARG A 118 18.85 -6.44 -9.91
N PRO A 119 18.53 -5.20 -10.31
CA PRO A 119 19.45 -4.45 -11.17
C PRO A 119 20.70 -4.12 -10.33
N HIS A 120 21.85 -4.63 -10.76
CA HIS A 120 23.14 -4.22 -10.22
C HIS A 120 23.49 -2.81 -10.73
N GLY A 121 23.86 -1.92 -9.81
CA GLY A 121 24.78 -0.81 -10.10
C GLY A 121 24.15 0.58 -10.24
N ALA A 122 24.12 1.31 -9.13
CA ALA A 122 24.36 2.76 -9.13
C ALA A 122 24.94 3.14 -7.75
N SER A 123 26.25 2.92 -7.61
CA SER A 123 27.08 3.52 -6.56
C SER A 123 27.87 4.68 -7.17
N GLY A 124 27.82 5.84 -6.54
CA GLY A 124 28.61 7.04 -6.90
C GLY A 124 27.87 8.29 -6.42
N SER A 125 27.83 8.53 -5.11
CA SER A 125 28.71 9.48 -4.41
C SER A 125 28.29 10.93 -4.64
N ALA A 126 27.73 11.50 -3.57
CA ALA A 126 27.52 12.93 -3.41
C ALA A 126 28.86 13.67 -3.50
N GLU A 127 28.91 14.73 -4.28
CA GLU A 127 29.84 15.84 -4.03
C GLU A 127 29.08 17.15 -4.20
N ARG A 128 29.00 17.89 -3.10
CA ARG A 128 28.57 19.28 -3.03
C ARG A 128 29.75 20.14 -3.48
N THR A 129 29.58 20.93 -4.53
CA THR A 129 30.32 22.19 -4.66
C THR A 129 29.42 23.23 -5.32
N SER A 130 28.98 24.17 -4.49
CA SER A 130 28.50 25.49 -4.88
C SER A 130 29.57 26.25 -5.64
N LEU A 131 29.26 26.79 -6.82
CA LEU A 131 29.85 28.05 -7.29
C LEU A 131 28.97 28.70 -8.36
N THR A 132 28.35 29.82 -7.98
CA THR A 132 27.93 30.92 -8.85
C THR A 132 29.09 31.39 -9.73
N ALA A 133 28.90 31.50 -11.04
CA ALA A 133 29.59 32.49 -11.87
C ALA A 133 28.85 32.69 -13.21
N ASN A 134 28.37 33.90 -13.39
CA ASN A 134 27.76 34.49 -14.56
C ASN A 134 28.87 34.95 -15.52
N VAL A 135 28.95 34.48 -16.78
CA VAL A 135 29.67 35.18 -17.87
C VAL A 135 29.07 34.80 -19.24
N ARG A 136 28.68 35.86 -19.96
CA ARG A 136 28.23 36.01 -21.36
C ARG A 136 26.77 35.71 -21.70
#